data_AF-A0A395IRB6-F1
#
_entry.id   AF-A0A395IRB6-F1
#
_cell.length_a   1.000
_cell.length_b   1.000
_cell.length_c   1.000
_cell.angle_alpha   90.00
_cell.angle_beta   90.00
_cell.angle_gamma   90.00
#
_symmetry.space_group_name_H-M   'P 1'
#
loop_
_entity.id
_entity.type
_entity.pdbx_description
1 polymer ?
#
loop_
_entity_poly.entity_id
_entity_poly.type
_entity_poly.pdbx_seq_one_letter_code
_entity_poly.pdbx_strand_id
1 'polypeptide(L)'
;MIEPQERFWSEGQKYFGSPDNPKTKFQCNIWDWDQLRIIKIKGTANLFTSDEYKEIPILAQFADYLSPEIRAVEIDDDGRICGVSKELGEDESWFVPYPPFSIAKSLAGCRTVKHSQLKELDRLGLFVDVASYEDEYQNLRTVAFKFNVLGKPLRLKMAWDEINIVKSLPLHPNIVPFDSVIIEDVESRVIGFTTKYIPGGTLSDPKKPFRFEWLQQLTQLVDFLNLHMGIMHQDIAPRNLLIDPDTHKLLLFDFDRAACGTRNLQHGRDDVTAVAFTLYELITNDTHLTSIPYWERDIEIVQSLKEWSRNRELDREVCVFRDFLNAWIQKRQSDNAMDEYLNAPNRPSWPELPNAHDYDVPYEHGKTAEGEIIWRTGRRLTRSAVKAGQYCFQWQRPPQSRLLRKPFDDNGVGKVGRD
;
A
#
# COMPACT_ATOMS: atom_id res chain seq x y z
N MET A 1 -3.49 12.46 -3.02
CA MET A 1 -4.16 12.76 -1.73
C MET A 1 -4.90 11.52 -1.25
N ILE A 2 -4.76 11.17 0.03
CA ILE A 2 -5.54 10.10 0.66
C ILE A 2 -7.02 10.52 0.67
N GLU A 3 -7.88 9.65 0.19
CA GLU A 3 -9.32 9.90 0.17
C GLU A 3 -9.86 10.09 1.60
N PRO A 4 -10.70 11.10 1.89
CA PRO A 4 -11.17 11.39 3.25
C PRO A 4 -11.81 10.20 3.96
N GLN A 5 -12.55 9.36 3.22
CA GLN A 5 -13.19 8.14 3.70
C GLN A 5 -12.21 7.01 4.04
N GLU A 6 -10.99 7.05 3.49
CA GLU A 6 -9.95 6.04 3.72
C GLU A 6 -8.93 6.47 4.79
N ARG A 7 -8.98 7.73 5.23
CA ARG A 7 -8.02 8.30 6.19
C ARG A 7 -8.00 7.55 7.52
N PHE A 8 -9.15 7.12 8.02
CA PHE A 8 -9.25 6.53 9.34
C PHE A 8 -9.62 5.05 9.28
N TRP A 9 -8.97 4.25 10.13
CA TRP A 9 -9.30 2.84 10.29
C TRP A 9 -9.43 2.48 11.78
N SER A 10 -10.62 2.03 12.18
CA SER A 10 -10.94 1.60 13.55
C SER A 10 -10.45 0.16 13.78
N GLU A 11 -9.65 -0.07 14.81
CA GLU A 11 -9.17 -1.41 15.19
C GLU A 11 -10.18 -2.21 16.03
N GLY A 12 -11.39 -1.64 16.23
CA GLY A 12 -12.49 -2.27 16.96
C GLY A 12 -12.82 -1.57 18.27
N GLN A 13 -14.08 -1.73 18.68
CA GLN A 13 -14.65 -1.12 19.88
C GLN A 13 -14.47 -2.04 21.09
N LYS A 14 -14.14 -1.46 22.25
CA LYS A 14 -14.00 -2.18 23.52
C LYS A 14 -14.86 -1.54 24.62
N TYR A 15 -15.78 -2.34 25.16
CA TYR A 15 -16.63 -1.96 26.29
C TYR A 15 -16.15 -2.64 27.57
N PHE A 16 -16.12 -1.89 28.67
CA PHE A 16 -15.77 -2.41 30.00
C PHE A 16 -17.05 -2.63 30.83
N GLY A 17 -17.94 -3.47 30.31
CA GLY A 17 -19.28 -3.73 30.85
C GLY A 17 -20.27 -4.01 29.73
N SER A 18 -21.56 -4.12 30.06
CA SER A 18 -22.61 -4.24 29.04
C SER A 18 -22.70 -2.94 28.22
N PRO A 19 -22.70 -3.00 26.88
CA PRO A 19 -22.89 -1.82 26.03
C PRO A 19 -24.29 -1.19 26.20
N ASP A 20 -25.28 -1.94 26.71
CA ASP A 20 -26.63 -1.43 26.97
C ASP A 20 -26.69 -0.44 28.14
N ASN A 21 -25.66 -0.45 29.01
CA ASN A 21 -25.56 0.52 30.09
C ASN A 21 -24.85 1.77 29.57
N PRO A 22 -25.52 2.95 29.50
CA PRO A 22 -24.94 4.16 28.93
C PRO A 22 -23.69 4.64 29.67
N LYS A 23 -23.50 4.27 30.94
CA LYS A 23 -22.30 4.63 31.73
C LYS A 23 -21.12 3.68 31.53
N THR A 24 -21.28 2.61 30.76
CA THR A 24 -20.21 1.67 30.47
C THR A 24 -19.08 2.39 29.74
N LYS A 25 -17.84 2.20 30.22
CA LYS A 25 -16.67 2.81 29.59
C LYS A 25 -16.43 2.19 28.23
N PHE A 26 -16.15 3.05 27.27
CA PHE A 26 -15.81 2.72 25.89
C PHE A 26 -14.36 3.11 25.61
N GLN A 27 -13.66 2.28 24.84
CA GLN A 27 -12.37 2.61 24.24
C GLN A 27 -12.27 2.07 22.82
N CYS A 28 -11.61 2.81 21.94
CA CYS A 28 -11.31 2.37 20.58
C CYS A 28 -9.98 2.97 20.12
N ASN A 29 -9.16 2.19 19.41
CA ASN A 29 -7.98 2.70 18.73
C ASN A 29 -8.32 2.98 17.27
N ILE A 30 -7.96 4.16 16.80
CA ILE A 30 -8.15 4.57 15.42
C ILE A 30 -6.80 4.89 14.82
N TRP A 31 -6.48 4.24 13.70
CA TRP A 31 -5.35 4.56 12.87
C TRP A 31 -5.68 5.78 12.00
N ASP A 32 -4.85 6.82 12.05
CA ASP A 32 -4.89 7.97 11.15
C ASP A 32 -3.79 7.79 10.09
N TRP A 33 -4.17 7.43 8.87
CA TRP A 33 -3.27 7.22 7.73
C TRP A 33 -2.63 8.51 7.23
N ASP A 34 -3.28 9.64 7.47
CA ASP A 34 -2.74 10.94 7.13
C ASP A 34 -1.57 11.28 8.05
N GLN A 35 -1.73 11.10 9.35
CA GLN A 35 -0.71 11.43 10.34
C GLN A 35 0.21 10.26 10.74
N LEU A 36 -0.01 9.06 10.17
CA LEU A 36 0.71 7.81 10.44
C LEU A 36 0.84 7.49 11.94
N ARG A 37 -0.29 7.54 12.65
CA ARG A 37 -0.34 7.30 14.10
C ARG A 37 -1.64 6.66 14.55
N ILE A 38 -1.60 6.02 15.71
CA ILE A 38 -2.81 5.59 16.43
C ILE A 38 -3.24 6.69 17.40
N ILE A 39 -4.54 6.95 17.45
CA ILE A 39 -5.17 7.79 18.47
C ILE A 39 -6.23 6.94 19.17
N LYS A 40 -6.12 6.84 20.49
CA LYS A 40 -7.13 6.17 21.31
C LYS A 40 -8.26 7.14 21.67
N ILE A 41 -9.48 6.71 21.43
CA ILE A 41 -10.69 7.42 21.88
C ILE A 41 -11.24 6.70 23.09
N LYS A 42 -11.62 7.48 24.10
CA LYS A 42 -12.31 7.01 25.30
C LYS A 42 -13.61 7.78 25.48
N GLY A 43 -14.62 7.12 26.03
CA GLY A 43 -15.89 7.75 26.36
C GLY A 43 -16.82 6.75 27.04
N THR A 44 -18.11 6.89 26.77
CA THR A 44 -19.14 6.03 27.33
C THR A 44 -19.96 5.35 26.23
N ALA A 45 -20.66 4.27 26.57
CA ALA A 45 -21.60 3.61 25.67
C ALA A 45 -22.84 4.47 25.34
N ASN A 46 -23.08 5.57 26.07
CA ASN A 46 -24.12 6.53 25.74
C ASN A 46 -23.89 7.17 24.36
N LEU A 47 -22.65 7.59 24.10
CA LEU A 47 -22.27 8.17 22.81
C LEU A 47 -21.84 7.09 21.81
N PHE A 48 -21.01 6.15 22.24
CA PHE A 48 -20.45 5.09 21.40
C PHE A 48 -21.29 3.82 21.56
N THR A 49 -22.48 3.80 20.96
CA THR A 49 -23.34 2.61 20.94
C THR A 49 -22.76 1.52 20.04
N SER A 50 -23.09 0.25 20.30
CA SER A 50 -22.57 -0.90 19.54
C SER A 50 -23.00 -0.92 18.07
N ASP A 51 -24.10 -0.22 17.76
CA ASP A 51 -24.79 -0.33 16.48
C ASP A 51 -24.36 0.77 15.49
N GLU A 52 -23.64 1.80 15.97
CA GLU A 52 -23.22 2.95 15.16
C GLU A 52 -21.73 3.25 15.35
N TYR A 53 -20.94 3.11 14.27
CA TYR A 53 -19.51 3.44 14.23
C TYR A 53 -19.28 4.96 14.24
N LYS A 54 -19.50 5.60 15.38
CA LYS A 54 -19.38 7.07 15.56
C LYS A 54 -17.96 7.56 15.81
N GLU A 55 -17.04 6.67 16.17
CA GLU A 55 -15.70 7.06 16.60
C GLU A 55 -14.88 7.74 15.50
N ILE A 56 -15.04 7.33 14.23
CA ILE A 56 -14.35 7.96 13.10
C ILE A 56 -14.91 9.37 12.83
N PRO A 57 -16.23 9.58 12.64
CA PRO A 57 -16.80 10.92 12.49
C PRO A 57 -16.46 11.88 13.63
N ILE A 58 -16.37 11.38 14.86
CA ILE A 58 -15.97 12.19 16.02
C ILE A 58 -14.49 12.59 15.92
N LEU A 59 -13.59 11.62 15.72
CA LEU A 59 -12.15 11.92 15.59
C LEU A 59 -11.86 12.93 14.49
N ALA A 60 -12.50 12.75 13.34
CA ALA A 60 -12.28 13.56 12.15
C ALA A 60 -12.50 15.06 12.39
N GLN A 61 -13.37 15.44 13.35
CA GLN A 61 -13.65 16.84 13.68
C GLN A 61 -12.44 17.58 14.27
N PHE A 62 -11.54 16.86 14.95
CA PHE A 62 -10.46 17.48 15.70
C PHE A 62 -9.06 16.88 15.45
N ALA A 63 -8.94 15.79 14.70
CA ALA A 63 -7.69 15.09 14.43
C ALA A 63 -6.55 16.02 13.97
N ASP A 64 -6.88 16.98 13.10
CA ASP A 64 -5.92 17.93 12.53
C ASP A 64 -5.45 19.01 13.50
N TYR A 65 -6.11 19.15 14.65
CA TYR A 65 -5.79 20.13 15.68
C TYR A 65 -5.05 19.51 16.87
N LEU A 66 -5.02 18.17 16.95
CA LEU A 66 -4.30 17.47 18.01
C LEU A 66 -2.79 17.66 17.87
N SER A 67 -2.12 17.92 18.99
CA SER A 67 -0.67 17.83 19.05
C SER A 67 -0.19 16.41 18.68
N PRO A 68 0.95 16.26 17.99
CA PRO A 68 1.55 14.95 17.69
C PRO A 68 1.83 14.10 18.94
N GLU A 69 2.00 14.72 20.11
CA GLU A 69 2.28 14.03 21.37
C GLU A 69 1.03 13.38 22.01
N ILE A 70 -0.17 13.78 21.57
CA ILE A 70 -1.43 13.27 22.12
C ILE A 70 -1.65 11.83 21.62
N ARG A 71 -1.83 10.90 22.56
CA ARG A 71 -2.05 9.47 22.28
C ARG A 71 -3.48 9.03 22.57
N ALA A 72 -4.17 9.71 23.48
CA ALA A 72 -5.57 9.47 23.73
C ALA A 72 -6.38 10.75 23.93
N VAL A 73 -7.66 10.69 23.59
CA VAL A 73 -8.66 11.72 23.84
C VAL A 73 -9.86 11.12 24.58
N GLU A 74 -10.41 11.88 25.51
CA GLU A 74 -11.64 11.54 26.23
C GLU A 74 -12.77 12.42 25.70
N ILE A 75 -13.88 11.77 25.33
CA ILE A 75 -15.04 12.39 24.70
C ILE A 75 -16.23 12.28 25.65
N ASP A 76 -16.89 13.40 25.92
CA ASP A 76 -18.13 13.45 26.69
C ASP A 76 -19.36 13.04 25.85
N ASP A 77 -20.52 12.95 26.48
CA ASP A 77 -21.75 12.49 25.82
C ASP A 77 -22.28 13.48 24.75
N ASP A 78 -21.78 14.71 24.72
CA ASP A 78 -22.07 15.72 23.69
C ASP A 78 -21.12 15.62 22.48
N GLY A 79 -20.17 14.68 22.50
CA GLY A 79 -19.17 14.51 21.44
C GLY A 79 -18.01 15.51 21.51
N ARG A 80 -17.81 16.19 22.65
CA ARG A 80 -16.71 17.15 22.84
C ARG A 80 -15.53 16.52 23.57
N ILE A 81 -14.33 17.02 23.28
CA ILE A 81 -13.12 16.62 24.01
C ILE A 81 -13.17 17.19 25.42
N CYS A 82 -13.20 16.32 26.42
CA CYS A 82 -13.14 16.69 27.84
C CYS A 82 -11.78 16.35 28.49
N GLY A 83 -10.94 15.55 27.82
CA GLY A 83 -9.61 15.19 28.30
C GLY A 83 -8.66 14.75 27.18
N VAL A 84 -7.36 14.87 27.43
CA VAL A 84 -6.29 14.40 26.52
C VAL A 84 -5.19 13.72 27.33
N SER A 85 -4.52 12.73 26.73
CA SER A 85 -3.38 12.04 27.34
C SER A 85 -2.20 11.96 26.38
N LYS A 86 -1.00 12.19 26.92
CA LYS A 86 0.28 11.99 26.24
C LYS A 86 0.99 10.71 26.67
N GLU A 87 0.39 9.96 27.60
CA GLU A 87 1.01 8.81 28.25
C GLU A 87 1.39 7.74 27.23
N LEU A 88 2.64 7.27 27.29
CA LEU A 88 3.13 6.19 26.43
C LEU A 88 2.33 4.89 26.63
N GLY A 89 1.72 4.72 27.81
CA GLY A 89 0.78 3.63 28.09
C GLY A 89 -0.43 3.59 27.16
N GLU A 90 -0.79 4.70 26.51
CA GLU A 90 -1.91 4.76 25.57
C GLU A 90 -1.53 4.39 24.13
N ASP A 91 -0.23 4.27 23.84
CA ASP A 91 0.26 3.88 22.53
C ASP A 91 0.09 2.38 22.30
N GLU A 92 -0.86 2.02 21.44
CA GLU A 92 -1.14 0.64 21.05
C GLU A 92 -0.56 0.28 19.68
N SER A 93 0.36 1.10 19.14
CA SER A 93 1.07 0.75 17.91
C SER A 93 1.97 -0.47 18.11
N TRP A 94 2.04 -1.31 17.09
CA TRP A 94 2.97 -2.44 17.05
C TRP A 94 4.36 -1.96 16.70
N PHE A 95 5.36 -2.47 17.42
CA PHE A 95 6.76 -2.23 17.09
C PHE A 95 7.10 -2.85 15.73
N VAL A 96 7.72 -2.05 14.85
CA VAL A 96 8.18 -2.47 13.52
C VAL A 96 9.71 -2.63 13.54
N PRO A 97 10.22 -3.87 13.44
CA PRO A 97 11.65 -4.12 13.50
C PRO A 97 12.28 -4.01 12.11
N TYR A 98 12.38 -2.79 11.58
CA TYR A 98 13.02 -2.58 10.28
C TYR A 98 14.44 -3.14 10.28
N PRO A 99 14.83 -3.98 9.30
CA PRO A 99 16.15 -4.59 9.30
C PRO A 99 17.22 -3.51 9.05
N PRO A 100 18.32 -3.50 9.82
CA PRO A 100 19.49 -2.70 9.49
C PRO A 100 19.97 -3.00 8.07
N PHE A 101 20.38 -1.97 7.32
CA PHE A 101 20.87 -2.15 5.95
C PHE A 101 22.08 -3.09 5.88
N SER A 102 22.89 -3.13 6.93
CA SER A 102 24.07 -4.01 7.06
C SER A 102 23.73 -5.52 7.01
N ILE A 103 22.53 -5.92 7.45
CA ILE A 103 22.07 -7.31 7.39
C ILE A 103 21.20 -7.60 6.16
N ALA A 104 20.74 -6.55 5.47
CA ALA A 104 19.95 -6.60 4.24
C ALA A 104 20.82 -6.89 3.00
N LYS A 105 21.58 -7.99 3.02
CA LYS A 105 22.59 -8.31 1.99
C LYS A 105 22.08 -8.27 0.55
N SER A 106 20.82 -8.60 0.31
CA SER A 106 20.22 -8.58 -1.02
C SER A 106 20.05 -7.19 -1.62
N LEU A 107 20.08 -6.15 -0.77
CA LEU A 107 20.01 -4.75 -1.15
C LEU A 107 21.40 -4.11 -1.26
N ALA A 108 22.47 -4.89 -1.02
CA ALA A 108 23.83 -4.41 -1.21
C ALA A 108 24.04 -3.93 -2.66
N GLY A 109 24.66 -2.78 -2.82
CA GLY A 109 24.89 -2.14 -4.12
C GLY A 109 23.69 -1.37 -4.68
N CYS A 110 22.51 -1.45 -4.05
CA CYS A 110 21.43 -0.52 -4.38
C CYS A 110 21.81 0.89 -3.93
N ARG A 111 21.36 1.89 -4.70
CA ARG A 111 21.40 3.28 -4.26
C ARG A 111 20.63 3.44 -2.96
N THR A 112 21.19 4.16 -2.00
CA THR A 112 20.52 4.50 -0.74
C THR A 112 20.26 6.01 -0.65
N VAL A 113 19.12 6.36 -0.08
CA VAL A 113 18.74 7.75 0.24
C VAL A 113 18.27 7.78 1.69
N LYS A 114 18.73 8.77 2.45
CA LYS A 114 18.28 8.93 3.84
C LYS A 114 16.86 9.50 3.86
N HIS A 115 16.05 9.03 4.79
CA HIS A 115 14.69 9.54 4.98
C HIS A 115 14.66 11.05 5.19
N SER A 116 15.58 11.62 5.95
CA SER A 116 15.69 13.08 6.14
C SER A 116 15.93 13.89 4.87
N GLN A 117 16.41 13.26 3.78
CA GLN A 117 16.60 13.92 2.48
C GLN A 117 15.31 13.97 1.66
N LEU A 118 14.31 13.16 2.01
CA LEU A 118 13.03 13.16 1.34
C LEU A 118 12.19 14.35 1.79
N LYS A 119 11.74 15.13 0.83
CA LYS A 119 10.72 16.16 1.02
C LYS A 119 9.39 15.66 0.49
N GLU A 120 8.44 15.45 1.40
CA GLU A 120 7.05 15.09 1.07
C GLU A 120 6.40 16.18 0.18
N LEU A 121 5.79 15.74 -0.92
CA LEU A 121 5.08 16.59 -1.88
C LEU A 121 3.58 16.30 -1.90
N ASP A 122 3.18 15.03 -1.84
CA ASP A 122 1.78 14.58 -1.74
C ASP A 122 1.72 13.17 -1.10
N ARG A 123 0.54 12.73 -0.70
CA ARG A 123 0.24 11.41 -0.13
C ARG A 123 -0.68 10.69 -1.12
N LEU A 124 -0.17 9.69 -1.86
CA LEU A 124 -0.96 9.01 -2.91
C LEU A 124 -1.90 7.96 -2.35
N GLY A 125 -1.53 7.34 -1.24
CA GLY A 125 -2.33 6.31 -0.59
C GLY A 125 -1.71 5.92 0.75
N LEU A 126 -2.26 4.87 1.37
CA LEU A 126 -1.96 4.48 2.75
C LEU A 126 -0.48 4.20 3.04
N PHE A 127 0.29 3.81 2.02
CA PHE A 127 1.66 3.33 2.12
C PHE A 127 2.59 3.96 1.08
N VAL A 128 2.11 5.00 0.39
CA VAL A 128 2.81 5.60 -0.74
C VAL A 128 2.66 7.11 -0.72
N ASP A 129 3.79 7.79 -0.65
CA ASP A 129 3.88 9.24 -0.78
C ASP A 129 4.59 9.64 -2.08
N VAL A 130 4.28 10.82 -2.59
CA VAL A 130 5.16 11.51 -3.54
C VAL A 130 6.17 12.30 -2.73
N ALA A 131 7.44 12.09 -3.00
CA ALA A 131 8.53 12.83 -2.39
C ALA A 131 9.48 13.38 -3.46
N SER A 132 10.34 14.29 -3.04
CA SER A 132 11.48 14.74 -3.82
C SER A 132 12.76 14.73 -3.02
N TYR A 133 13.89 14.54 -3.70
CA TYR A 133 15.21 14.68 -3.12
C TYR A 133 16.23 15.09 -4.19
N GLU A 134 17.36 15.67 -3.77
CA GLU A 134 18.48 15.96 -4.67
C GLU A 134 19.43 14.77 -4.73
N ASP A 135 19.76 14.32 -5.94
CA ASP A 135 20.74 13.25 -6.12
C ASP A 135 22.19 13.70 -5.93
N GLU A 136 23.15 12.77 -6.03
CA GLU A 136 24.58 13.06 -5.91
C GLU A 136 25.11 14.08 -6.94
N TYR A 137 24.32 14.35 -7.99
CA TYR A 137 24.61 15.34 -9.02
C TYR A 137 23.74 16.60 -8.88
N GLN A 138 23.05 16.79 -7.75
CA GLN A 138 22.15 17.90 -7.47
C GLN A 138 20.94 17.98 -8.41
N ASN A 139 20.57 16.87 -9.06
CA ASN A 139 19.33 16.83 -9.82
C ASN A 139 18.18 16.54 -8.86
N LEU A 140 17.14 17.37 -8.94
CA LEU A 140 15.90 17.14 -8.22
C LEU A 140 15.18 15.93 -8.84
N ARG A 141 14.98 14.88 -8.03
CA ARG A 141 14.19 13.70 -8.40
C ARG A 141 12.83 13.77 -7.73
N THR A 142 11.78 13.48 -8.48
CA THR A 142 10.44 13.24 -7.94
C THR A 142 10.16 11.74 -7.97
N VAL A 143 9.78 11.19 -6.83
CA VAL A 143 9.70 9.75 -6.60
C VAL A 143 8.42 9.37 -5.87
N ALA A 144 7.96 8.14 -6.10
CA ALA A 144 6.95 7.50 -5.28
C ALA A 144 7.68 6.72 -4.18
N PHE A 145 7.56 7.17 -2.93
CA PHE A 145 8.12 6.51 -1.76
C PHE A 145 7.13 5.50 -1.20
N LYS A 146 7.45 4.21 -1.31
CA LYS A 146 6.67 3.12 -0.73
C LYS A 146 7.28 2.66 0.59
N PHE A 147 6.44 2.53 1.61
CA PHE A 147 6.85 2.17 2.97
C PHE A 147 5.79 1.30 3.68
N ASN A 148 6.15 0.71 4.82
CA ASN A 148 5.19 -0.04 5.63
C ASN A 148 5.31 0.35 7.10
N VAL A 149 4.23 0.87 7.67
CA VAL A 149 4.11 1.29 9.08
C VAL A 149 3.47 0.24 9.99
N LEU A 150 2.95 -0.85 9.41
CA LEU A 150 2.25 -1.88 10.18
C LEU A 150 3.20 -3.01 10.60
N GLY A 151 3.35 -3.25 11.90
CA GLY A 151 4.16 -4.33 12.45
C GLY A 151 3.59 -5.75 12.25
N LYS A 152 2.69 -5.95 11.26
CA LYS A 152 2.05 -7.23 10.94
C LYS A 152 2.99 -8.09 10.07
N PRO A 153 3.21 -9.40 10.35
CA PRO A 153 4.25 -10.18 9.69
C PRO A 153 4.04 -10.29 8.18
N LEU A 154 2.78 -10.47 7.77
CA LEU A 154 2.42 -10.52 6.35
C LEU A 154 2.77 -9.20 5.63
N ARG A 155 2.49 -8.04 6.24
CA ARG A 155 2.79 -6.73 5.62
C ARG A 155 4.29 -6.45 5.55
N LEU A 156 5.04 -6.83 6.57
CA LEU A 156 6.51 -6.75 6.56
C LEU A 156 7.09 -7.62 5.45
N LYS A 157 6.59 -8.85 5.32
CA LYS A 157 6.99 -9.76 4.25
C LYS A 157 6.63 -9.21 2.88
N MET A 158 5.41 -8.70 2.67
CA MET A 158 5.00 -8.10 1.39
C MET A 158 5.89 -6.93 0.97
N ALA A 159 6.17 -5.99 1.89
CA ALA A 159 7.04 -4.84 1.60
C ALA A 159 8.48 -5.27 1.26
N TRP A 160 9.01 -6.27 1.98
CA TRP A 160 10.33 -6.83 1.72
C TRP A 160 10.39 -7.62 0.41
N ASP A 161 9.32 -8.35 0.11
CA ASP A 161 9.19 -9.14 -1.09
C ASP A 161 9.15 -8.23 -2.32
N GLU A 162 8.37 -7.15 -2.25
CA GLU A 162 8.24 -6.17 -3.32
C GLU A 162 9.56 -5.46 -3.65
N ILE A 163 10.23 -4.87 -2.65
CA ILE A 163 11.50 -4.17 -2.89
C ILE A 163 12.52 -5.09 -3.57
N ASN A 164 12.57 -6.37 -3.19
CA ASN A 164 13.51 -7.33 -3.76
C ASN A 164 13.11 -7.80 -5.17
N ILE A 165 11.82 -7.86 -5.52
CA ILE A 165 11.40 -8.07 -6.91
C ILE A 165 11.78 -6.85 -7.75
N VAL A 166 11.29 -5.68 -7.37
CA VAL A 166 11.35 -4.49 -8.22
C VAL A 166 12.80 -4.08 -8.49
N LYS A 167 13.69 -4.21 -7.50
CA LYS A 167 15.14 -3.95 -7.70
C LYS A 167 15.85 -5.03 -8.52
N SER A 168 15.29 -6.23 -8.65
CA SER A 168 15.91 -7.34 -9.40
C SER A 168 15.39 -7.49 -10.82
N LEU A 169 14.29 -6.82 -11.17
CA LEU A 169 13.78 -6.78 -12.53
C LEU A 169 14.75 -5.99 -13.43
N PRO A 170 15.03 -6.47 -14.66
CA PRO A 170 15.79 -5.68 -15.62
C PRO A 170 15.00 -4.43 -16.01
N LEU A 171 15.71 -3.41 -16.48
CA LEU A 171 15.06 -2.22 -17.04
C LEU A 171 14.14 -2.62 -18.20
N HIS A 172 12.86 -2.31 -18.05
CA HIS A 172 11.83 -2.67 -19.02
C HIS A 172 10.97 -1.43 -19.34
N PRO A 173 10.65 -1.15 -20.61
CA PRO A 173 9.90 0.05 -21.00
C PRO A 173 8.46 0.10 -20.48
N ASN A 174 7.95 -1.00 -19.94
CA ASN A 174 6.58 -1.14 -19.43
C ASN A 174 6.51 -1.42 -17.91
N ILE A 175 7.62 -1.28 -17.17
CA ILE A 175 7.64 -1.40 -15.70
C ILE A 175 8.09 -0.07 -15.12
N VAL A 176 7.43 0.41 -14.05
CA VAL A 176 7.90 1.62 -13.36
C VAL A 176 9.30 1.37 -12.76
N PRO A 177 10.31 2.18 -13.10
CA PRO A 177 11.69 1.93 -12.66
C PRO A 177 11.87 2.04 -11.14
N PHE A 178 12.62 1.09 -10.57
CA PHE A 178 13.22 1.22 -9.24
C PHE A 178 14.16 2.44 -9.20
N ASP A 179 14.18 3.17 -8.08
CA ASP A 179 15.08 4.30 -7.89
C ASP A 179 16.09 4.08 -6.75
N SER A 180 15.61 3.90 -5.51
CA SER A 180 16.52 3.77 -4.36
C SER A 180 15.91 3.04 -3.16
N VAL A 181 16.76 2.56 -2.26
CA VAL A 181 16.38 2.07 -0.93
C VAL A 181 16.37 3.25 0.05
N ILE A 182 15.31 3.38 0.84
CA ILE A 182 15.21 4.42 1.86
C ILE A 182 15.67 3.87 3.21
N ILE A 183 16.68 4.52 3.77
CA ILE A 183 17.22 4.22 5.09
C ILE A 183 16.87 5.34 6.06
N GLU A 184 16.52 4.99 7.30
CA GLU A 184 16.41 6.00 8.36
C GLU A 184 17.79 6.45 8.87
N ASP A 185 17.83 7.63 9.48
CA ASP A 185 19.05 8.39 9.73
C ASP A 185 19.89 7.91 10.93
N VAL A 186 19.29 7.19 11.89
CA VAL A 186 19.90 6.88 13.19
C VAL A 186 20.60 5.53 13.18
N GLU A 187 19.88 4.46 12.85
CA GLU A 187 20.40 3.08 12.86
C GLU A 187 20.57 2.50 11.44
N SER A 188 20.37 3.31 10.40
CA SER A 188 20.43 2.92 8.99
C SER A 188 19.53 1.73 8.65
N ARG A 189 18.33 1.69 9.22
CA ARG A 189 17.33 0.65 8.95
C ARG A 189 16.60 0.90 7.64
N VAL A 190 16.26 -0.18 6.93
CA VAL A 190 15.50 -0.13 5.68
C VAL A 190 14.02 0.08 6.00
N ILE A 191 13.52 1.28 5.73
CA ILE A 191 12.14 1.67 6.05
C ILE A 191 11.21 1.65 4.82
N GLY A 192 11.77 1.55 3.63
CA GLY A 192 11.03 1.51 2.38
C GLY A 192 11.93 1.65 1.15
N PHE A 193 11.33 1.99 0.02
CA PHE A 193 12.04 2.23 -1.24
C PHE A 193 11.31 3.23 -2.12
N THR A 194 12.00 3.75 -3.12
CA THR A 194 11.45 4.67 -4.12
C THR A 194 11.41 4.05 -5.50
N THR A 195 10.39 4.42 -6.26
CA THR A 195 10.32 4.25 -7.71
C THR A 195 10.16 5.61 -8.39
N LYS A 196 10.40 5.67 -9.72
CA LYS A 196 10.11 6.89 -10.49
C LYS A 196 8.64 7.27 -10.31
N TYR A 197 8.36 8.52 -9.93
CA TYR A 197 6.99 9.02 -9.95
C TYR A 197 6.54 9.27 -11.39
N ILE A 198 5.39 8.72 -11.76
CA ILE A 198 4.76 8.94 -13.07
C ILE A 198 3.52 9.81 -12.86
N PRO A 199 3.51 11.06 -13.37
CA PRO A 199 2.38 11.95 -13.17
C PRO A 199 1.18 11.54 -14.06
N GLY A 200 0.02 12.09 -13.72
CA GLY A 200 -1.22 11.90 -14.47
C GLY A 200 -2.16 10.87 -13.87
N GLY A 201 -1.72 10.01 -12.95
CA GLY A 201 -2.58 9.01 -12.31
C GLY A 201 -2.86 7.77 -13.16
N THR A 202 -3.54 6.81 -12.55
CA THR A 202 -3.72 5.44 -13.04
C THR A 202 -4.85 5.33 -14.08
N LEU A 203 -4.97 4.18 -14.75
CA LEU A 203 -6.06 3.89 -15.68
C LEU A 203 -7.39 3.56 -14.98
N SER A 204 -7.47 3.57 -13.66
CA SER A 204 -8.74 3.48 -12.93
C SER A 204 -9.61 4.72 -13.12
N ASP A 205 -9.05 5.87 -13.55
CA ASP A 205 -9.85 7.00 -14.01
C ASP A 205 -10.49 6.66 -15.38
N PRO A 206 -11.84 6.54 -15.46
CA PRO A 206 -12.53 6.19 -16.69
C PRO A 206 -12.47 7.28 -17.76
N LYS A 207 -12.09 8.52 -17.40
CA LYS A 207 -11.95 9.63 -18.34
C LYS A 207 -10.72 9.49 -19.22
N LYS A 208 -9.74 8.67 -18.81
CA LYS A 208 -8.55 8.43 -19.61
C LYS A 208 -8.89 7.49 -20.77
N PRO A 209 -8.45 7.80 -22.00
CA PRO A 209 -8.60 6.86 -23.11
C PRO A 209 -7.85 5.57 -22.82
N PHE A 210 -8.13 4.51 -23.59
CA PHE A 210 -7.34 3.30 -23.61
C PHE A 210 -7.05 2.88 -25.05
N ARG A 211 -5.77 2.69 -25.37
CA ARG A 211 -5.29 2.40 -26.72
C ARG A 211 -5.02 0.91 -26.92
N PHE A 212 -5.26 0.41 -28.12
CA PHE A 212 -4.99 -0.97 -28.47
C PHE A 212 -3.52 -1.36 -28.27
N GLU A 213 -2.59 -0.45 -28.58
CA GLU A 213 -1.16 -0.66 -28.34
C GLU A 213 -0.86 -0.94 -26.85
N TRP A 214 -1.58 -0.34 -25.92
CA TRP A 214 -1.36 -0.55 -24.49
C TRP A 214 -1.79 -1.94 -24.03
N LEU A 215 -2.83 -2.53 -24.64
CA LEU A 215 -3.14 -3.94 -24.43
C LEU A 215 -2.01 -4.85 -24.96
N GLN A 216 -1.45 -4.53 -26.13
CA GLN A 216 -0.33 -5.28 -26.67
C GLN A 216 0.90 -5.20 -25.75
N GLN A 217 1.23 -4.01 -25.26
CA GLN A 217 2.32 -3.80 -24.31
C GLN A 217 2.09 -4.57 -22.99
N LEU A 218 0.86 -4.54 -22.45
CA LEU A 218 0.53 -5.28 -21.23
C LEU A 218 0.69 -6.78 -21.42
N THR A 219 0.14 -7.35 -22.50
CA THR A 219 0.26 -8.80 -22.78
C THR A 219 1.71 -9.24 -23.00
N GLN A 220 2.52 -8.45 -23.71
CA GLN A 220 3.96 -8.71 -23.88
C GLN A 220 4.72 -8.65 -22.55
N LEU A 221 4.38 -7.69 -21.69
CA LEU A 221 4.96 -7.60 -20.36
C LEU A 221 4.60 -8.80 -19.50
N VAL A 222 3.35 -9.26 -19.53
CA VAL A 222 2.91 -10.44 -18.79
C VAL A 222 3.63 -11.69 -19.27
N ASP A 223 3.85 -11.84 -20.58
CA ASP A 223 4.65 -12.94 -21.12
C ASP A 223 6.11 -12.89 -20.66
N PHE A 224 6.69 -11.69 -20.66
CA PHE A 224 8.03 -11.47 -20.15
C PHE A 224 8.13 -11.87 -18.66
N LEU A 225 7.22 -11.38 -17.83
CA LEU A 225 7.19 -11.69 -16.40
C LEU A 225 6.98 -13.18 -16.15
N ASN A 226 5.92 -13.77 -16.72
CA ASN A 226 5.56 -15.17 -16.45
C ASN A 226 6.57 -16.15 -17.06
N LEU A 227 6.89 -16.00 -18.34
CA LEU A 227 7.63 -17.03 -19.09
C LEU A 227 9.15 -16.85 -19.02
N HIS A 228 9.64 -15.62 -18.84
CA HIS A 228 11.08 -15.35 -18.82
C HIS A 228 11.61 -15.15 -17.40
N MET A 229 10.87 -14.40 -16.57
CA MET A 229 11.27 -14.09 -15.19
C MET A 229 10.67 -15.07 -14.17
N GLY A 230 9.66 -15.85 -14.55
CA GLY A 230 8.97 -16.74 -13.61
C GLY A 230 8.30 -15.97 -12.47
N ILE A 231 7.78 -14.77 -12.77
CA ILE A 231 7.10 -13.86 -11.86
C ILE A 231 5.66 -13.68 -12.32
N MET A 232 4.69 -13.89 -11.43
CA MET A 232 3.31 -13.45 -11.64
C MET A 232 3.06 -12.20 -10.81
N HIS A 233 2.43 -11.18 -11.37
CA HIS A 233 2.07 -9.96 -10.65
C HIS A 233 0.93 -10.20 -9.64
N GLN A 234 -0.04 -11.05 -9.98
CA GLN A 234 -1.19 -11.45 -9.14
C GLN A 234 -2.14 -10.31 -8.71
N ASP A 235 -2.01 -9.13 -9.33
CA ASP A 235 -2.87 -7.97 -9.09
C ASP A 235 -2.90 -6.99 -10.28
N ILE A 236 -2.90 -7.53 -11.51
CA ILE A 236 -3.08 -6.71 -12.70
C ILE A 236 -4.52 -6.18 -12.67
N ALA A 237 -4.65 -4.86 -12.63
CA ALA A 237 -5.89 -4.13 -12.54
C ALA A 237 -5.70 -2.68 -13.03
N PRO A 238 -6.75 -1.94 -13.43
CA PRO A 238 -6.61 -0.56 -13.92
C PRO A 238 -5.92 0.38 -12.94
N ARG A 239 -6.10 0.16 -11.63
CA ARG A 239 -5.42 0.92 -10.56
C ARG A 239 -3.89 0.73 -10.52
N ASN A 240 -3.37 -0.35 -11.11
CA ASN A 240 -1.94 -0.69 -11.14
C ASN A 240 -1.32 -0.42 -12.53
N LEU A 241 -2.04 0.29 -13.40
CA LEU A 241 -1.57 0.67 -14.74
C LEU A 241 -1.48 2.19 -14.87
N LEU A 242 -0.36 2.67 -15.38
CA LEU A 242 -0.07 4.08 -15.65
C LEU A 242 0.23 4.25 -17.14
N ILE A 243 0.06 5.47 -17.64
CA ILE A 243 0.58 5.88 -18.95
C ILE A 243 1.65 6.92 -18.69
N ASP A 244 2.87 6.62 -19.12
CA ASP A 244 3.97 7.59 -19.06
C ASP A 244 3.65 8.76 -19.99
N PRO A 245 3.54 10.00 -19.49
CA PRO A 245 3.24 11.14 -20.35
C PRO A 245 4.38 11.48 -21.32
N ASP A 246 5.62 11.09 -21.01
CA ASP A 246 6.79 11.41 -21.84
C ASP A 246 6.90 10.42 -23.01
N THR A 247 6.67 9.14 -22.74
CA THR A 247 6.87 8.06 -23.72
C THR A 247 5.56 7.53 -24.32
N HIS A 248 4.42 7.90 -23.75
CA HIS A 248 3.08 7.38 -24.08
C HIS A 248 2.96 5.85 -23.97
N LYS A 249 3.82 5.23 -23.16
CA LYS A 249 3.83 3.78 -22.92
C LYS A 249 3.04 3.43 -21.66
N LEU A 250 2.43 2.26 -21.68
CA LEU A 250 1.83 1.65 -20.51
C LEU A 250 2.93 1.19 -19.54
N LEU A 251 2.77 1.51 -18.26
CA LEU A 251 3.64 1.08 -17.19
C LEU A 251 2.84 0.30 -16.14
N LEU A 252 3.35 -0.86 -15.75
CA LEU A 252 2.87 -1.66 -14.63
C LEU A 252 3.68 -1.36 -13.36
N PHE A 253 3.02 -1.30 -12.22
CA PHE A 253 3.63 -1.09 -10.91
C PHE A 253 2.84 -1.82 -9.82
N ASP A 254 3.33 -1.77 -8.59
CA ASP A 254 2.73 -2.36 -7.38
C ASP A 254 2.84 -3.89 -7.32
N PHE A 255 4.08 -4.38 -7.19
CA PHE A 255 4.40 -5.82 -7.13
C PHE A 255 4.24 -6.40 -5.72
N ASP A 256 3.44 -5.79 -4.83
CA ASP A 256 3.32 -6.19 -3.42
C ASP A 256 2.64 -7.57 -3.22
N ARG A 257 1.93 -8.03 -4.25
CA ARG A 257 1.24 -9.32 -4.33
C ARG A 257 1.93 -10.33 -5.24
N ALA A 258 3.04 -9.97 -5.84
CA ALA A 258 3.68 -10.82 -6.83
C ALA A 258 4.06 -12.21 -6.26
N ALA A 259 4.18 -13.18 -7.15
CA ALA A 259 4.77 -14.50 -6.93
C ALA A 259 6.01 -14.66 -7.80
N CYS A 260 6.85 -15.62 -7.43
CA CYS A 260 8.06 -15.97 -8.16
C CYS A 260 8.30 -17.46 -7.98
N GLY A 261 8.13 -18.23 -9.05
CA GLY A 261 7.97 -19.68 -8.96
C GLY A 261 6.82 -20.04 -8.02
N THR A 262 7.06 -20.97 -7.08
CA THR A 262 6.06 -21.40 -6.10
C THR A 262 5.89 -20.45 -4.91
N ARG A 263 6.83 -19.51 -4.70
CA ARG A 263 6.77 -18.57 -3.57
C ARG A 263 5.66 -17.55 -3.79
N ASN A 264 4.80 -17.40 -2.78
CA ASN A 264 3.63 -16.51 -2.77
C ASN A 264 2.59 -16.80 -3.85
N LEU A 265 2.70 -17.91 -4.59
CA LEU A 265 1.75 -18.26 -5.63
C LEU A 265 0.38 -18.55 -5.00
N GLN A 266 -0.64 -17.79 -5.37
CA GLN A 266 -1.99 -17.96 -4.86
C GLN A 266 -2.89 -18.56 -5.93
N HIS A 267 -3.73 -19.50 -5.51
CA HIS A 267 -4.77 -20.06 -6.36
C HIS A 267 -5.75 -18.97 -6.82
N GLY A 268 -6.09 -18.93 -8.11
CA GLY A 268 -7.02 -17.96 -8.71
C GLY A 268 -6.44 -16.55 -8.94
N ARG A 269 -5.12 -16.38 -8.85
CA ARG A 269 -4.45 -15.09 -9.11
C ARG A 269 -3.52 -15.13 -10.32
N ASP A 270 -3.85 -15.91 -11.34
CA ASP A 270 -3.04 -15.93 -12.55
C ASP A 270 -3.18 -14.62 -13.34
N ASP A 271 -2.08 -14.18 -13.95
CA ASP A 271 -2.04 -12.90 -14.65
C ASP A 271 -2.84 -12.91 -15.96
N VAL A 272 -3.11 -14.08 -16.55
CA VAL A 272 -3.87 -14.19 -17.80
C VAL A 272 -5.34 -13.85 -17.55
N THR A 273 -5.93 -14.45 -16.52
CA THR A 273 -7.26 -14.11 -16.01
C THR A 273 -7.30 -12.65 -15.57
N ALA A 274 -6.28 -12.17 -14.85
CA ALA A 274 -6.23 -10.77 -14.40
C ALA A 274 -6.22 -9.77 -15.58
N VAL A 275 -5.50 -10.04 -16.67
CA VAL A 275 -5.54 -9.23 -17.91
C VAL A 275 -6.94 -9.21 -18.53
N ALA A 276 -7.62 -10.36 -18.59
CA ALA A 276 -8.96 -10.44 -19.16
C ALA A 276 -9.97 -9.58 -18.37
N PHE A 277 -9.98 -9.72 -17.05
CA PHE A 277 -10.83 -8.90 -16.17
C PHE A 277 -10.46 -7.42 -16.21
N THR A 278 -9.16 -7.10 -16.28
CA THR A 278 -8.67 -5.72 -16.41
C THR A 278 -9.15 -5.08 -17.71
N LEU A 279 -9.05 -5.78 -18.83
CA LEU A 279 -9.49 -5.26 -20.13
C LEU A 279 -11.01 -5.04 -20.15
N TYR A 280 -11.78 -5.96 -19.56
CA TYR A 280 -13.22 -5.79 -19.38
C TYR A 280 -13.51 -4.51 -18.59
N GLU A 281 -12.93 -4.34 -17.40
CA GLU A 281 -13.12 -3.15 -16.55
C GLU A 281 -12.72 -1.86 -17.27
N LEU A 282 -11.60 -1.86 -18.01
CA LEU A 282 -11.16 -0.70 -18.78
C LEU A 282 -12.20 -0.29 -19.84
N ILE A 283 -12.76 -1.25 -20.59
CA ILE A 283 -13.67 -0.94 -21.70
C ILE A 283 -15.07 -0.59 -21.19
N THR A 284 -15.58 -1.32 -20.20
CA THR A 284 -16.97 -1.24 -19.75
C THR A 284 -17.17 -0.33 -18.55
N ASN A 285 -16.09 -0.01 -17.83
CA ASN A 285 -16.15 0.66 -16.53
C ASN A 285 -17.06 -0.07 -15.51
N ASP A 286 -17.30 -1.37 -15.73
CA ASP A 286 -18.08 -2.21 -14.82
C ASP A 286 -17.14 -2.91 -13.83
N THR A 287 -17.22 -2.49 -12.58
CA THR A 287 -16.43 -3.04 -11.47
C THR A 287 -17.10 -4.21 -10.76
N HIS A 288 -18.30 -4.63 -11.18
CA HIS A 288 -19.02 -5.73 -10.51
C HIS A 288 -18.27 -7.04 -10.68
N LEU A 289 -17.75 -7.35 -11.87
CA LEU A 289 -16.95 -8.56 -12.09
C LEU A 289 -15.62 -8.53 -11.32
N THR A 290 -15.04 -7.35 -11.11
CA THR A 290 -13.81 -7.20 -10.34
C THR A 290 -14.04 -7.15 -8.83
N SER A 291 -15.30 -7.11 -8.37
CA SER A 291 -15.68 -7.37 -6.99
C SER A 291 -15.75 -8.87 -6.65
N ILE A 292 -15.83 -9.75 -7.68
CA ILE A 292 -15.80 -11.20 -7.49
C ILE A 292 -14.46 -11.57 -6.83
N PRO A 293 -14.47 -12.36 -5.74
CA PRO A 293 -13.25 -12.80 -5.09
C PRO A 293 -12.33 -13.55 -6.07
N TYR A 294 -11.02 -13.33 -5.96
CA TYR A 294 -10.07 -13.89 -6.94
C TYR A 294 -10.10 -15.42 -7.04
N TRP A 295 -10.44 -16.13 -5.96
CA TRP A 295 -10.57 -17.60 -5.97
C TRP A 295 -11.83 -18.11 -6.68
N GLU A 296 -12.77 -17.23 -7.00
CA GLU A 296 -14.00 -17.52 -7.77
C GLU A 296 -13.92 -16.99 -9.20
N ARG A 297 -12.84 -16.29 -9.57
CA ARG A 297 -12.69 -15.76 -10.92
C ARG A 297 -12.31 -16.87 -11.87
N ASP A 298 -13.13 -17.01 -12.90
CA ASP A 298 -12.84 -17.81 -14.07
C ASP A 298 -12.82 -16.89 -15.30
N ILE A 299 -11.85 -17.11 -16.17
CA ILE A 299 -11.72 -16.38 -17.44
C ILE A 299 -12.97 -16.56 -18.33
N GLU A 300 -13.66 -17.69 -18.22
CA GLU A 300 -14.90 -17.98 -18.93
C GLU A 300 -16.02 -16.97 -18.61
N ILE A 301 -16.02 -16.41 -17.39
CA ILE A 301 -17.00 -15.37 -16.99
C ILE A 301 -16.89 -14.18 -17.94
N VAL A 302 -15.68 -13.75 -18.29
CA VAL A 302 -15.45 -12.59 -19.16
C VAL A 302 -15.58 -12.97 -20.64
N GLN A 303 -15.10 -14.16 -21.02
CA GLN A 303 -15.14 -14.61 -22.42
C GLN A 303 -16.56 -14.93 -22.91
N SER A 304 -17.44 -15.43 -22.04
CA SER A 304 -18.82 -15.80 -22.38
C SER A 304 -19.78 -14.62 -22.56
N LEU A 305 -19.38 -13.42 -22.11
CA LEU A 305 -20.20 -12.20 -22.27
C LEU A 305 -20.34 -11.84 -23.75
N LYS A 306 -21.57 -11.82 -24.24
CA LYS A 306 -21.85 -11.54 -25.65
C LYS A 306 -21.44 -10.12 -26.04
N GLU A 307 -21.75 -9.15 -25.20
CA GLU A 307 -21.54 -7.72 -25.48
C GLU A 307 -20.74 -7.06 -24.37
N TRP A 308 -19.83 -6.16 -24.76
CA TRP A 308 -19.06 -5.30 -23.86
C TRP A 308 -19.45 -3.86 -24.18
N SER A 309 -20.16 -3.20 -23.27
CA SER A 309 -20.53 -1.80 -23.43
C SER A 309 -19.28 -0.92 -23.52
N ARG A 310 -19.18 -0.08 -24.54
CA ARG A 310 -18.06 0.86 -24.70
C ARG A 310 -18.32 2.11 -23.85
N ASN A 311 -17.76 2.14 -22.64
CA ASN A 311 -17.89 3.23 -21.68
C ASN A 311 -16.58 4.01 -21.47
N ARG A 312 -15.59 3.82 -22.35
CA ARG A 312 -14.30 4.52 -22.37
C ARG A 312 -13.97 4.95 -23.80
N GLU A 313 -13.18 6.03 -23.94
CA GLU A 313 -12.59 6.40 -25.22
C GLU A 313 -11.56 5.34 -25.66
N LEU A 314 -11.74 4.80 -26.87
CA LEU A 314 -10.88 3.78 -27.48
C LEU A 314 -10.46 4.22 -28.88
N ASP A 315 -9.25 3.84 -29.29
CA ASP A 315 -8.69 4.10 -30.63
C ASP A 315 -9.05 3.03 -31.67
N ARG A 316 -9.70 1.94 -31.24
CA ARG A 316 -10.18 0.82 -32.04
C ARG A 316 -11.54 0.34 -31.53
N GLU A 317 -12.24 -0.43 -32.37
CA GLU A 317 -13.50 -1.07 -31.98
C GLU A 317 -13.27 -2.18 -30.94
N VAL A 318 -14.26 -2.37 -30.04
CA VAL A 318 -14.18 -3.34 -28.94
C VAL A 318 -13.89 -4.76 -29.43
N CYS A 319 -14.40 -5.16 -30.60
CA CYS A 319 -14.10 -6.46 -31.20
C CYS A 319 -12.61 -6.67 -31.44
N VAL A 320 -11.86 -5.65 -31.84
CA VAL A 320 -10.41 -5.74 -32.09
C VAL A 320 -9.65 -6.08 -30.80
N PHE A 321 -10.02 -5.45 -29.69
CA PHE A 321 -9.47 -5.75 -28.37
C PHE A 321 -9.79 -7.18 -27.94
N ARG A 322 -11.05 -7.60 -28.10
CA ARG A 322 -11.51 -8.94 -27.70
C ARG A 322 -10.87 -10.04 -28.54
N ASP A 323 -10.77 -9.87 -29.85
CA ASP A 323 -10.17 -10.85 -30.76
C ASP A 323 -8.68 -11.05 -30.43
N PHE A 324 -7.96 -9.95 -30.19
CA PHE A 324 -6.57 -10.02 -29.76
C PHE A 324 -6.42 -10.71 -28.41
N LEU A 325 -7.23 -10.34 -27.41
CA LEU A 325 -7.20 -10.95 -26.08
C LEU A 325 -7.46 -12.46 -26.16
N ASN A 326 -8.50 -12.88 -26.89
CA ASN A 326 -8.85 -14.29 -27.04
C ASN A 326 -7.73 -15.09 -27.72
N ALA A 327 -7.13 -14.55 -28.78
CA ALA A 327 -5.99 -15.19 -29.44
C ALA A 327 -4.76 -15.29 -28.53
N TRP A 328 -4.53 -14.29 -27.66
CA TRP A 328 -3.47 -14.32 -26.66
C TRP A 328 -3.76 -15.36 -25.56
N ILE A 329 -4.98 -15.40 -25.01
CA ILE A 329 -5.41 -16.39 -24.02
C ILE A 329 -5.26 -17.82 -24.56
N GLN A 330 -5.75 -18.09 -25.78
CA GLN A 330 -5.75 -19.44 -26.37
C GLN A 330 -4.34 -20.04 -26.43
N LYS A 331 -3.32 -19.23 -26.72
CA LYS A 331 -1.92 -19.67 -26.74
C LYS A 331 -1.38 -20.08 -25.36
N ARG A 332 -2.07 -19.70 -24.28
CA ARG A 332 -1.67 -19.90 -22.86
C ARG A 332 -2.59 -20.87 -22.11
N GLN A 333 -3.61 -21.40 -22.77
CA GLN A 333 -4.47 -22.47 -22.26
C GLN A 333 -3.88 -23.87 -22.50
N SER A 334 -2.57 -23.98 -22.75
CA SER A 334 -1.90 -25.29 -22.87
C SER A 334 -1.68 -25.92 -21.50
N ASP A 335 -1.76 -27.25 -21.42
CA ASP A 335 -1.52 -28.03 -20.19
C ASP A 335 -0.14 -27.76 -19.55
N ASN A 336 0.83 -27.24 -20.32
CA ASN A 336 2.20 -26.97 -19.86
C ASN A 336 2.45 -25.53 -19.38
N ALA A 337 1.45 -24.64 -19.36
CA ALA A 337 1.67 -23.22 -19.07
C ALA A 337 2.27 -22.98 -17.66
N MET A 338 1.83 -23.77 -16.68
CA MET A 338 2.39 -23.72 -15.32
C MET A 338 3.83 -24.26 -15.27
N ASP A 339 4.12 -25.31 -16.04
CA ASP A 339 5.47 -25.85 -16.14
C ASP A 339 6.44 -24.84 -16.77
N GLU A 340 6.01 -24.11 -17.81
CA GLU A 340 6.80 -23.04 -18.42
C GLU A 340 7.13 -21.93 -17.41
N TYR A 341 6.14 -21.47 -16.64
CA TYR A 341 6.33 -20.50 -15.56
C TYR A 341 7.29 -21.01 -14.47
N LEU A 342 7.12 -22.27 -14.05
CA LEU A 342 7.96 -22.89 -13.02
C LEU A 342 9.39 -23.17 -13.50
N ASN A 343 9.62 -23.24 -14.81
CA ASN A 343 10.93 -23.45 -15.41
C ASN A 343 11.50 -22.19 -16.11
N ALA A 344 10.95 -21.00 -15.84
CA ALA A 344 11.40 -19.75 -16.45
C ALA A 344 12.92 -19.52 -16.26
N PRO A 345 13.65 -19.14 -17.31
CA PRO A 345 15.12 -19.19 -17.35
C PRO A 345 15.82 -18.14 -16.50
N ASN A 346 15.21 -16.96 -16.29
CA ASN A 346 15.87 -15.80 -15.67
C ASN A 346 15.22 -15.42 -14.33
N ARG A 347 14.76 -16.42 -13.57
CA ARG A 347 14.14 -16.18 -12.28
C ARG A 347 15.07 -15.43 -11.31
N PRO A 348 14.66 -14.28 -10.75
CA PRO A 348 15.50 -13.56 -9.80
C PRO A 348 15.55 -14.31 -8.46
N SER A 349 16.63 -14.06 -7.72
CA SER A 349 16.72 -14.51 -6.33
C SER A 349 15.73 -13.73 -5.46
N TRP A 350 14.92 -14.45 -4.69
CA TRP A 350 14.01 -13.85 -3.72
C TRP A 350 14.46 -14.18 -2.29
N PRO A 351 15.14 -13.27 -1.60
CA PRO A 351 15.65 -13.52 -0.26
C PRO A 351 14.52 -13.53 0.78
N GLU A 352 14.72 -14.29 1.86
CA GLU A 352 13.88 -14.17 3.06
C GLU A 352 14.08 -12.81 3.73
N LEU A 353 13.04 -12.34 4.43
CA LEU A 353 13.15 -11.17 5.31
C LEU A 353 14.16 -11.48 6.41
N PRO A 354 15.25 -10.69 6.58
CA PRO A 354 16.21 -10.91 7.64
C PRO A 354 15.53 -10.87 9.01
N ASN A 355 15.90 -11.81 9.89
CA ASN A 355 15.47 -11.76 11.28
C ASN A 355 16.11 -10.55 11.95
N ALA A 356 15.28 -9.57 12.29
CA ALA A 356 15.72 -8.43 13.06
C ALA A 356 16.01 -8.85 14.51
N HIS A 357 17.28 -8.73 14.92
CA HIS A 357 17.75 -9.02 16.29
C HIS A 357 17.02 -8.23 17.37
N ASP A 358 16.28 -7.19 16.99
CA ASP A 358 15.37 -6.52 17.90
C ASP A 358 14.48 -7.51 18.62
N TYR A 359 13.94 -8.51 17.94
CA TYR A 359 13.06 -9.50 18.56
C TYR A 359 13.72 -10.35 19.63
N ASP A 360 15.06 -10.42 19.68
CA ASP A 360 15.79 -11.14 20.73
C ASP A 360 15.83 -10.35 22.04
N VAL A 361 15.53 -9.04 22.03
CA VAL A 361 15.51 -8.19 23.24
C VAL A 361 14.33 -8.59 24.15
N PRO A 362 14.59 -8.97 25.42
CA PRO A 362 13.55 -9.26 26.39
C PRO A 362 12.76 -8.00 26.78
N TYR A 363 11.46 -8.14 26.99
CA TYR A 363 10.59 -7.08 27.47
C TYR A 363 9.58 -7.61 28.51
N GLU A 364 9.13 -6.72 29.41
CA GLU A 364 8.07 -7.01 30.37
C GLU A 364 6.72 -7.16 29.65
N HIS A 365 6.15 -8.36 29.73
CA HIS A 365 4.84 -8.69 29.16
C HIS A 365 3.69 -8.56 30.18
N GLY A 366 4.02 -8.53 31.46
CA GLY A 366 3.06 -8.44 32.56
C GLY A 366 3.63 -9.02 33.84
N LYS A 367 2.75 -9.29 34.80
CA LYS A 367 3.09 -9.92 36.08
C LYS A 367 2.22 -11.15 36.33
N THR A 368 2.75 -12.14 37.05
CA THR A 368 1.96 -13.27 37.56
C THR A 368 0.99 -12.82 38.64
N ALA A 369 0.10 -13.70 39.10
CA ALA A 369 -0.81 -13.41 40.21
C ALA A 369 -0.05 -13.11 41.52
N GLU A 370 1.14 -13.69 41.65
CA GLU A 370 2.08 -13.51 42.77
C GLU A 370 2.95 -12.25 42.63
N GLY A 371 2.81 -11.51 41.52
CA GLY A 371 3.51 -10.25 41.26
C GLY A 371 4.87 -10.36 40.58
N GLU A 372 5.30 -11.57 40.17
CA GLU A 372 6.57 -11.78 39.47
C GLU A 372 6.50 -11.27 38.03
N ILE A 373 7.56 -10.62 37.55
CA ILE A 373 7.61 -10.07 36.19
C ILE A 373 7.76 -11.19 35.17
N ILE A 374 6.86 -11.21 34.18
CA ILE A 374 6.93 -12.12 33.04
C ILE A 374 7.70 -11.44 31.92
N TRP A 375 8.87 -12.01 31.59
CA TRP A 375 9.69 -11.57 30.46
C TRP A 375 9.38 -12.37 29.21
N ARG A 376 9.33 -11.71 28.05
CA ARG A 376 9.18 -12.35 26.75
C ARG A 376 10.10 -11.73 25.71
N THR A 377 10.33 -12.44 24.62
CA THR A 377 10.97 -11.96 23.39
C THR A 377 9.95 -11.98 22.24
N GLY A 378 10.33 -11.45 21.07
CA GLY A 378 9.47 -11.43 19.88
C GLY A 378 8.55 -10.21 19.76
N ARG A 379 7.43 -10.40 19.07
CA ARG A 379 6.49 -9.31 18.71
C ARG A 379 5.95 -8.62 19.96
N ARG A 380 5.87 -7.28 19.90
CA ARG A 380 5.46 -6.42 21.02
C ARG A 380 4.95 -5.07 20.53
N LEU A 381 4.35 -4.30 21.46
CA LEU A 381 3.94 -2.93 21.22
C LEU A 381 5.14 -1.98 21.27
N THR A 382 5.03 -0.85 20.58
CA THR A 382 6.05 0.22 20.57
C THR A 382 6.37 0.68 21.99
N ARG A 383 5.36 0.86 22.85
CA ARG A 383 5.58 1.21 24.27
C ARG A 383 6.47 0.22 25.03
N SER A 384 6.39 -1.07 24.72
CA SER A 384 7.22 -2.10 25.35
C SER A 384 8.65 -2.07 24.81
N ALA A 385 8.81 -1.85 23.50
CA ALA A 385 10.13 -1.70 22.87
C ALA A 385 10.87 -0.46 23.41
N VAL A 386 10.18 0.68 23.52
CA VAL A 386 10.74 1.92 24.10
C VAL A 386 11.17 1.71 25.56
N LYS A 387 10.34 1.04 26.38
CA LYS A 387 10.70 0.71 27.78
C LYS A 387 11.90 -0.22 27.88
N ALA A 388 12.10 -1.10 26.90
CA ALA A 388 13.27 -1.97 26.79
C ALA A 388 14.51 -1.24 26.21
N GLY A 389 14.42 0.07 25.96
CA GLY A 389 15.52 0.88 25.41
C GLY A 389 15.76 0.69 23.92
N GLN A 390 14.82 0.07 23.19
CA GLN A 390 14.96 -0.12 21.75
C GLN A 390 14.61 1.15 20.98
N TYR A 391 15.39 1.44 19.94
CA TYR A 391 15.06 2.48 18.99
C TYR A 391 13.78 2.14 18.23
N CYS A 392 12.86 3.10 18.15
CA CYS A 392 11.60 3.00 17.42
C CYS A 392 11.50 4.18 16.45
N PHE A 393 11.56 3.90 15.15
CA PHE A 393 11.40 4.93 14.13
C PHE A 393 10.02 5.59 14.23
N GLN A 394 9.98 6.92 14.21
CA GLN A 394 8.76 7.72 14.41
C GLN A 394 8.23 8.17 13.04
N TRP A 395 7.10 7.61 12.62
CA TRP A 395 6.41 7.95 11.37
C TRP A 395 5.49 9.15 11.48
N GLN A 396 5.20 9.60 12.69
CA GLN A 396 4.18 10.62 12.93
C GLN A 396 4.52 11.89 12.19
N ARG A 397 3.53 12.42 11.46
CA ARG A 397 3.69 13.60 10.61
C ARG A 397 2.52 14.56 10.79
N PRO A 398 2.70 15.85 10.44
CA PRO A 398 1.60 16.81 10.45
C PRO A 398 0.47 16.37 9.50
N PRO A 399 -0.79 16.77 9.76
CA PRO A 399 -1.90 16.49 8.86
C PRO A 399 -1.72 17.18 7.50
N GLN A 400 -2.23 16.56 6.44
CA GLN A 400 -2.10 17.03 5.06
C GLN A 400 -2.78 18.39 4.86
N SER A 401 -3.82 18.72 5.63
CA SER A 401 -4.45 20.04 5.62
C SER A 401 -3.46 21.18 5.94
N ARG A 402 -2.37 20.89 6.67
CA ARG A 402 -1.30 21.84 6.97
C ARG A 402 -0.22 21.92 5.90
N LEU A 403 -0.27 21.10 4.85
CA LEU A 403 0.67 21.16 3.74
C LEU A 403 0.40 22.34 2.78
N LEU A 404 -0.70 23.07 2.92
CA LEU A 404 -1.10 24.10 1.95
C LEU A 404 -0.43 25.47 2.13
N ARG A 405 0.43 25.83 1.16
CA ARG A 405 0.20 26.89 0.15
C ARG A 405 1.48 27.12 -0.68
N LYS A 406 1.72 26.31 -1.71
CA LYS A 406 2.29 26.81 -2.97
C LYS A 406 1.43 26.29 -4.10
N PRO A 407 0.96 27.17 -5.01
CA PRO A 407 0.30 26.70 -6.20
C PRO A 407 1.35 25.89 -6.98
N PHE A 408 0.93 24.73 -7.48
CA PHE A 408 1.26 24.46 -8.88
C PHE A 408 0.61 25.60 -9.65
N ASP A 409 1.34 26.70 -9.79
CA ASP A 409 0.97 27.75 -10.72
C ASP A 409 0.96 27.08 -12.08
N ASP A 410 -0.26 26.97 -12.61
CA ASP A 410 -0.59 27.31 -13.98
C ASP A 410 0.64 27.73 -14.79
N ASN A 411 1.26 26.76 -15.44
CA ASN A 411 1.80 26.99 -16.76
C ASN A 411 1.30 25.87 -17.67
N GLY A 412 0.00 25.97 -17.96
CA GLY A 412 -0.45 25.84 -19.35
C GLY A 412 -1.30 24.63 -19.68
N VAL A 413 -2.52 24.50 -19.13
CA VAL A 413 -3.62 23.88 -19.89
C VAL A 413 -4.95 24.58 -19.55
N GLY A 414 -5.41 25.39 -20.52
CA GLY A 414 -6.80 25.71 -20.85
C GLY A 414 -7.86 25.76 -19.75
N LYS A 415 -8.20 26.99 -19.33
CA LYS A 415 -9.58 27.32 -18.93
C LYS A 415 -10.53 27.08 -20.11
N VAL A 416 -11.48 26.17 -19.94
CA VAL A 416 -12.83 26.26 -20.52
C VAL A 416 -13.73 25.71 -19.42
N GLY A 417 -14.41 26.56 -18.65
CA GLY A 417 -15.59 27.30 -19.08
C GLY A 417 -16.78 26.60 -18.43
N ARG A 418 -17.21 27.12 -17.28
CA ARG A 418 -18.48 26.77 -16.66
C ARG A 418 -19.59 27.36 -17.55
N ASP A 419 -20.51 26.51 -17.97
CA ASP A 419 -21.95 26.67 -17.78
C ASP A 419 -22.56 25.29 -17.53
#